data_AF-A0A6C0KKW8-F1
#
_entry.id   AF-A0A6C0KKW8-F1
#
_cell.length_a   1.000
_cell.length_b   1.000
_cell.length_c   1.000
_cell.angle_alpha   90.00
_cell.angle_beta   90.00
_cell.angle_gamma   90.00
#
_symmetry.space_group_name_H-M   'P 1'
#
loop_
_entity.id
_entity.type
_entity.pdbx_description
1 polymer ?
#
loop_
_entity_poly.entity_id
_entity_poly.type
_entity_poly.pdbx_seq_one_letter_code
_entity_poly.pdbx_strand_id
1 'polypeptide(L)'
;MNIQRRPKKTMGDHRCTYCYRTYKKKENYDKHLQCCEFFYRSRNTTTDESTYEPLPSQRELFQLVKELAYKCEKMQKTIDNLTSNSLTKQRKQITDYLQYRSPQTTAIEWTRNISITQKHLDAVFEGSIIDGMASAIKDNIHIASLLPFCSFEQKPNTIYIYSTIAEETIPKWHQMTMDEVDKIISILSYKFLQAFIQWQKKTAIPKPTYDDDDDDDDDEDAERQMKVEEEIKNQHMLYMIKINGTRTTDEKKRASIKKTLYSLTQYQLPTSATP
;
A
#
# COMPACT_ATOMS: atom_id res chain seq x y z
N MET A 1 -51.19 -8.07 46.28
CA MET A 1 -50.25 -9.07 45.71
C MET A 1 -50.35 -9.03 44.20
N ASN A 2 -49.34 -8.51 43.51
CA ASN A 2 -49.33 -8.43 42.04
C ASN A 2 -48.15 -9.27 41.53
N ILE A 3 -48.45 -10.51 41.13
CA ILE A 3 -47.47 -11.48 40.65
C ILE A 3 -47.10 -11.08 39.21
N GLN A 4 -45.97 -10.39 39.05
CA GLN A 4 -45.39 -10.15 37.72
C GLN A 4 -44.96 -11.49 37.10
N ARG A 5 -45.64 -11.86 36.02
CA ARG A 5 -45.38 -13.06 35.22
C ARG A 5 -43.93 -13.07 34.72
N ARG A 6 -43.19 -14.16 34.97
CA ARG A 6 -41.84 -14.39 34.42
C ARG A 6 -41.93 -14.71 32.91
N PRO A 7 -41.30 -13.95 32.00
CA PRO A 7 -41.19 -14.34 30.60
C PRO A 7 -40.13 -15.44 30.42
N LYS A 8 -40.37 -16.35 29.46
CA LYS A 8 -39.51 -17.49 29.12
C LYS A 8 -38.12 -17.03 28.65
N LYS A 9 -37.08 -17.76 29.08
CA LYS A 9 -35.66 -17.51 28.79
C LYS A 9 -35.33 -17.97 27.35
N THR A 10 -35.00 -17.05 26.45
CA THR A 10 -34.47 -17.36 25.12
C THR A 10 -32.94 -17.39 25.17
N MET A 11 -32.31 -18.42 24.58
CA MET A 11 -30.86 -18.57 24.51
C MET A 11 -30.26 -17.38 23.74
N GLY A 12 -29.40 -16.60 24.41
CA GLY A 12 -28.75 -15.40 23.85
C GLY A 12 -29.07 -14.09 24.59
N ASP A 13 -30.07 -14.08 25.47
CA ASP A 13 -30.43 -12.86 26.20
C ASP A 13 -29.56 -12.64 27.45
N HIS A 14 -28.92 -11.48 27.50
CA HIS A 14 -28.11 -11.03 28.63
C HIS A 14 -29.02 -10.30 29.62
N ARG A 15 -29.06 -10.74 30.88
CA ARG A 15 -29.97 -10.18 31.89
C ARG A 15 -29.19 -9.45 32.98
N CYS A 16 -29.58 -8.21 33.24
CA CYS A 16 -29.00 -7.42 34.33
C CYS A 16 -29.40 -8.02 35.68
N THR A 17 -28.45 -8.24 36.58
CA THR A 17 -28.70 -8.74 37.94
C THR A 17 -29.30 -7.68 38.86
N TYR A 18 -29.07 -6.39 38.56
CA TYR A 18 -29.50 -5.26 39.38
C TYR A 18 -30.93 -4.80 39.07
N CYS A 19 -31.28 -4.66 37.78
CA CYS A 19 -32.61 -4.18 37.36
C CYS A 19 -33.43 -5.22 36.58
N TYR A 20 -32.89 -6.43 36.39
CA TYR A 20 -33.57 -7.56 35.75
C TYR A 20 -34.01 -7.38 34.29
N ARG A 21 -33.63 -6.27 33.63
CA ARG A 21 -33.84 -6.03 32.19
C ARG A 21 -33.03 -7.02 31.34
N THR A 22 -33.60 -7.45 30.23
CA THR A 22 -32.98 -8.37 29.26
C THR A 22 -32.52 -7.61 28.02
N TYR A 23 -31.37 -8.04 27.48
CA TYR A 23 -30.68 -7.40 26.37
C TYR A 23 -30.31 -8.47 25.34
N LYS A 24 -30.66 -8.22 24.08
CA LYS A 24 -30.37 -9.14 22.95
C LYS A 24 -28.89 -9.11 22.52
N LYS A 25 -28.20 -7.98 22.73
CA LYS A 25 -26.80 -7.76 22.33
C LYS A 25 -25.92 -7.56 23.57
N LYS A 26 -24.75 -8.20 23.59
CA LYS A 26 -23.76 -8.09 24.67
C LYS A 26 -23.27 -6.66 24.88
N GLU A 27 -22.97 -5.91 23.82
CA GLU A 27 -22.50 -4.52 23.92
C GLU A 27 -23.49 -3.60 24.66
N ASN A 28 -24.79 -3.79 24.43
CA ASN A 28 -25.83 -3.00 25.11
C ASN A 28 -25.98 -3.41 26.57
N TYR A 29 -25.76 -4.69 26.87
CA TYR A 29 -25.72 -5.20 28.23
C TYR A 29 -24.52 -4.64 28.99
N ASP A 30 -23.33 -4.62 28.38
CA ASP A 30 -22.10 -4.14 29.00
C ASP A 30 -22.17 -2.62 29.29
N LYS A 31 -22.66 -1.81 28.34
CA LYS A 31 -22.93 -0.38 28.56
C LYS A 31 -23.95 -0.16 29.67
N HIS A 32 -24.99 -0.99 29.73
CA HIS A 32 -25.98 -0.89 30.78
C HIS A 32 -25.43 -1.29 32.15
N LEU A 33 -24.63 -2.37 32.26
CA LEU A 33 -24.04 -2.82 33.52
C LEU A 33 -23.20 -1.73 34.18
N GLN A 34 -22.36 -1.03 33.42
CA GLN A 34 -21.51 0.05 33.93
C GLN A 34 -22.32 1.13 34.65
N CYS A 35 -23.46 1.55 34.07
CA CYS A 35 -24.33 2.55 34.68
C CYS A 35 -25.23 1.94 35.77
N CYS A 36 -25.81 0.76 35.51
CA CYS A 36 -26.81 0.16 36.36
C CYS A 36 -26.22 -0.31 37.70
N GLU A 37 -24.97 -0.78 37.71
CA GLU A 37 -24.24 -1.11 38.93
C GLU A 37 -24.02 0.14 39.78
N PHE A 38 -23.57 1.25 39.16
CA PHE A 38 -23.38 2.53 39.84
C PHE A 38 -24.68 3.03 40.49
N PHE A 39 -25.78 3.05 39.72
CA PHE A 39 -27.08 3.49 40.24
C PHE A 39 -27.69 2.54 41.27
N TYR A 40 -27.44 1.23 41.15
CA TYR A 40 -27.91 0.26 42.14
C TYR A 40 -27.15 0.40 43.45
N ARG A 41 -25.81 0.51 43.41
CA ARG A 41 -24.98 0.77 44.59
C ARG A 41 -25.36 2.08 45.28
N SER A 42 -25.54 3.16 44.51
CA SER A 42 -25.98 4.47 45.03
C SER A 42 -27.36 4.45 45.69
N ARG A 43 -28.22 3.46 45.36
CA ARG A 43 -29.58 3.36 45.88
C ARG A 43 -29.73 2.35 47.03
N ASN A 44 -28.82 1.38 47.14
CA ASN A 44 -28.86 0.32 48.15
C ASN A 44 -27.87 0.52 49.31
N THR A 45 -27.08 1.59 49.32
CA THR A 45 -26.36 2.06 50.52
C THR A 45 -27.36 2.55 51.57
N THR A 46 -27.94 1.60 52.29
CA THR A 46 -28.57 1.86 53.59
C THR A 46 -27.48 1.67 54.64
N THR A 47 -27.04 2.81 55.20
CA THR A 47 -26.54 2.89 56.58
C THR A 47 -25.29 2.07 56.91
N ASP A 48 -24.13 2.50 56.39
CA ASP A 48 -22.89 2.41 57.18
C ASP A 48 -22.54 3.84 57.58
N GLU A 49 -22.74 4.17 58.86
CA GLU A 49 -22.75 5.54 59.41
C GLU A 49 -21.37 6.23 59.34
N SER A 50 -20.32 5.50 58.93
CA SER A 50 -18.95 6.01 58.79
C SER A 50 -18.53 6.41 57.36
N THR A 51 -19.43 6.39 56.37
CA THR A 51 -19.07 6.70 54.98
C THR A 51 -20.11 7.56 54.26
N TYR A 52 -20.71 8.52 54.99
CA TYR A 52 -21.54 9.56 54.40
C TYR A 52 -20.65 10.59 53.68
N GLU A 53 -20.25 10.27 52.45
CA GLU A 53 -19.83 11.32 51.52
C GLU A 53 -21.12 11.92 50.93
N PRO A 54 -21.44 13.20 51.19
CA PRO A 54 -22.66 13.82 50.71
C PRO A 54 -22.69 13.78 49.18
N LEU A 55 -23.82 13.38 48.60
CA LEU A 55 -24.00 13.45 47.15
C LEU A 55 -23.77 14.89 46.67
N PRO A 56 -22.95 15.10 45.62
CA PRO A 56 -22.66 16.43 45.14
C PRO A 56 -23.94 17.12 44.70
N SER A 57 -24.11 18.36 45.15
CA SER A 57 -25.16 19.26 44.70
C SER A 57 -25.10 19.44 43.19
N GLN A 58 -26.21 19.89 42.57
CA GLN A 58 -26.25 20.14 41.14
C GLN A 58 -25.18 21.13 40.66
N ARG A 59 -24.76 22.07 41.53
CA ARG A 59 -23.65 22.99 41.27
C ARG A 59 -22.30 22.28 41.26
N GLU A 60 -22.04 21.40 42.23
CA GLU A 60 -20.81 20.59 42.30
C GLU A 60 -20.74 19.60 41.15
N LEU A 61 -21.86 18.98 40.77
CA LEU A 61 -21.94 18.13 39.59
C LEU A 61 -21.60 18.91 38.31
N PHE A 62 -22.15 20.12 38.14
CA PHE A 62 -21.83 20.97 37.00
C PHE A 62 -20.35 21.40 37.00
N GLN A 63 -19.78 21.66 38.17
CA GLN A 63 -18.35 21.94 38.32
C GLN A 63 -17.49 20.73 37.94
N LEU A 64 -17.87 19.52 38.36
CA LEU A 64 -17.19 18.29 37.97
C LEU A 64 -17.27 18.03 36.47
N VAL A 65 -18.42 18.27 35.84
CA VAL A 65 -18.60 18.15 34.38
C VAL A 65 -17.72 19.17 33.65
N LYS A 66 -17.63 20.41 34.14
CA LYS A 66 -16.71 21.42 33.58
C LYS A 66 -15.25 21.00 33.70
N GLU A 67 -14.83 20.53 34.87
CA GLU A 67 -13.47 20.03 35.10
C GLU A 67 -13.15 18.83 34.21
N LEU A 68 -14.11 17.90 34.04
CA LEU A 68 -13.96 16.76 33.15
C LEU A 68 -13.83 17.21 31.69
N ALA A 69 -14.69 18.12 31.22
CA ALA A 69 -14.62 18.67 29.87
C ALA A 69 -13.27 19.37 29.62
N TYR A 70 -12.80 20.17 30.58
CA TYR A 70 -11.49 20.82 30.52
C TYR A 70 -10.33 19.81 30.48
N LYS A 71 -10.38 18.75 31.30
CA LYS A 71 -9.39 17.66 31.27
C LYS A 71 -9.40 16.89 29.95
N CYS A 72 -10.57 16.61 29.39
CA CYS A 72 -10.71 15.97 28.08
C CYS A 72 -10.10 16.84 26.98
N GLU A 73 -10.37 18.15 26.97
CA GLU A 73 -9.79 19.09 25.99
C GLU A 73 -8.26 19.16 26.13
N LYS A 74 -7.76 19.26 27.37
CA LYS A 74 -6.32 19.27 27.64
C LYS A 74 -5.65 17.97 27.17
N MET A 75 -6.26 16.83 27.45
CA MET A 75 -5.75 15.52 27.03
C MET A 75 -5.74 15.39 25.51
N GLN A 76 -6.79 15.86 24.83
CA GLN A 76 -6.84 15.89 23.36
C GLN A 76 -5.69 16.74 22.79
N LYS A 77 -5.49 17.96 23.31
CA LYS A 77 -4.38 18.82 22.90
C LYS A 77 -3.01 18.16 23.13
N THR A 78 -2.83 17.46 24.24
CA THR A 78 -1.59 16.71 24.49
C THR A 78 -1.39 15.59 23.47
N ILE A 79 -2.44 14.84 23.13
CA ILE A 79 -2.39 13.81 22.09
C ILE A 79 -2.03 14.41 20.73
N ASP A 80 -2.67 15.50 20.34
CA ASP A 80 -2.41 16.20 19.07
C ASP A 80 -0.96 16.73 19.00
N ASN A 81 -0.44 17.26 20.11
CA ASN A 81 0.94 17.72 20.21
C ASN A 81 1.95 16.56 20.17
N LEU A 82 1.68 15.44 20.85
CA LEU A 82 2.58 14.28 20.84
C LEU A 82 2.61 13.62 19.46
N THR A 83 1.46 13.49 18.80
CA THR A 83 1.37 12.93 17.46
C THR A 83 2.10 13.80 16.42
N SER A 84 1.88 15.12 16.44
CA SER A 84 2.59 16.05 15.55
C SER A 84 4.10 16.09 15.78
N ASN A 85 4.54 16.08 17.04
CA ASN A 85 5.97 16.01 17.38
C ASN A 85 6.61 14.69 16.94
N SER A 86 5.90 13.56 17.10
CA SER A 86 6.35 12.25 16.62
C SER A 86 6.55 12.26 15.10
N LEU A 87 5.58 12.78 14.34
CA LEU A 87 5.68 12.88 12.88
C LEU A 87 6.86 13.77 12.44
N THR A 88 7.10 14.87 13.15
CA THR A 88 8.20 15.79 12.85
C THR A 88 9.57 15.14 13.12
N LYS A 89 9.71 14.44 14.25
CA LYS A 89 10.92 13.66 14.56
C LYS A 89 11.19 12.56 13.53
N GLN A 90 10.16 11.82 13.13
CA GLN A 90 10.28 10.79 12.10
C GLN A 90 10.72 11.37 10.76
N ARG A 91 10.15 12.49 10.33
CA ARG A 91 10.58 13.17 9.09
C ARG A 91 12.06 13.54 9.13
N LYS A 92 12.52 14.09 10.26
CA LYS A 92 13.94 14.44 10.45
C LYS A 92 14.83 13.18 10.38
N GLN A 93 14.46 12.11 11.09
CA GLN A 93 15.19 10.84 11.05
C GLN A 93 15.29 10.25 9.63
N ILE A 94 14.20 10.33 8.85
CA ILE A 94 14.19 9.91 7.44
C ILE A 94 15.19 10.75 6.63
N THR A 95 15.10 12.07 6.71
CA THR A 95 15.99 12.97 5.96
C THR A 95 17.45 12.74 6.33
N ASP A 96 17.76 12.64 7.63
CA ASP A 96 19.11 12.41 8.13
C ASP A 96 19.66 11.05 7.64
N TYR A 97 18.82 9.99 7.67
CA TYR A 97 19.17 8.67 7.16
C TYR A 97 19.45 8.67 5.65
N LEU A 98 18.62 9.37 4.87
CA LEU A 98 18.80 9.47 3.42
C LEU A 98 20.07 10.24 3.05
N GLN A 99 20.38 11.32 3.78
CA GLN A 99 21.60 12.12 3.56
C GLN A 99 22.87 11.27 3.65
N TYR A 100 22.93 10.37 4.64
CA TYR A 100 24.07 9.47 4.84
C TYR A 100 24.23 8.44 3.70
N ARG A 101 23.13 8.10 3.01
CA ARG A 101 23.09 7.03 2.00
C ARG A 101 22.89 7.58 0.59
N SER A 102 23.72 8.54 0.19
CA SER A 102 23.64 9.12 -1.14
C SER A 102 24.16 8.13 -2.21
N PRO A 103 23.32 7.70 -3.16
CA PRO A 103 23.72 6.79 -4.23
C PRO A 103 24.54 7.54 -5.28
N GLN A 104 25.35 6.82 -6.05
CA GLN A 104 26.17 7.43 -7.10
C GLN A 104 25.38 7.81 -8.35
N THR A 105 24.22 7.18 -8.57
CA THR A 105 23.39 7.41 -9.76
C THR A 105 22.03 7.95 -9.35
N THR A 106 21.44 8.77 -10.22
CA THR A 106 20.07 9.25 -10.01
C THR A 106 19.05 8.16 -10.30
N ALA A 107 17.83 8.31 -9.78
CA ALA A 107 16.72 7.38 -10.02
C ALA A 107 16.43 7.19 -11.51
N ILE A 108 16.51 8.27 -12.29
CA ILE A 108 16.26 8.25 -13.74
C ILE A 108 17.40 7.54 -14.49
N GLU A 109 18.66 7.82 -14.14
CA GLU A 109 19.82 7.14 -14.74
C GLU A 109 19.83 5.65 -14.42
N TRP A 110 19.56 5.29 -13.18
CA TRP A 110 19.42 3.89 -12.79
C TRP A 110 18.32 3.19 -13.61
N THR A 111 17.17 3.84 -13.78
CA THR A 111 16.07 3.31 -14.62
C THR A 111 16.52 3.14 -16.08
N ARG A 112 17.32 4.07 -16.60
CA ARG A 112 17.94 3.98 -17.94
C ARG A 112 19.00 2.89 -18.05
N ASN A 113 19.53 2.36 -16.95
CA ASN A 113 20.50 1.27 -16.96
C ASN A 113 19.88 -0.12 -16.77
N ILE A 114 18.59 -0.22 -16.42
CA ILE A 114 17.87 -1.50 -16.33
C ILE A 114 17.96 -2.28 -17.65
N SER A 115 18.52 -3.49 -17.61
CA SER A 115 18.51 -4.38 -18.77
C SER A 115 17.18 -5.14 -18.85
N ILE A 116 16.57 -5.15 -20.05
CA ILE A 116 15.35 -5.92 -20.34
C ILE A 116 15.77 -7.21 -21.04
N THR A 117 15.36 -8.34 -20.48
CA THR A 117 15.69 -9.69 -20.96
C THR A 117 14.46 -10.38 -21.55
N GLN A 118 14.65 -11.51 -22.24
CA GLN A 118 13.54 -12.28 -22.83
C GLN A 118 12.50 -12.68 -21.77
N LYS A 119 12.96 -13.12 -20.59
CA LYS A 119 12.09 -13.44 -19.44
C LYS A 119 11.12 -12.30 -19.08
N HIS A 120 11.58 -11.05 -19.21
CA HIS A 120 10.73 -9.88 -18.94
C HIS A 120 9.69 -9.67 -20.03
N LEU A 121 10.02 -9.98 -21.30
CA LEU A 121 9.06 -9.96 -22.41
C LEU A 121 8.03 -11.08 -22.29
N ASP A 122 8.45 -12.28 -21.88
CA ASP A 122 7.56 -13.41 -21.66
C ASP A 122 6.51 -13.08 -20.59
N ALA A 123 6.91 -12.39 -19.52
CA ALA A 123 5.98 -11.88 -18.50
C ALA A 123 4.95 -10.86 -19.07
N VAL A 124 5.31 -10.11 -20.12
CA VAL A 124 4.36 -9.23 -20.84
C VAL A 124 3.43 -10.05 -21.74
N PHE A 125 3.94 -11.10 -22.39
CA PHE A 125 3.15 -11.97 -23.25
C PHE A 125 2.10 -12.77 -22.45
N GLU A 126 2.48 -13.28 -21.27
CA GLU A 126 1.56 -13.99 -20.38
C GLU A 126 0.60 -13.03 -19.66
N GLY A 127 1.14 -11.94 -19.11
CA GLY A 127 0.41 -10.98 -18.29
C GLY A 127 0.19 -9.64 -19.00
N SER A 128 0.67 -8.58 -18.36
CA SER A 128 0.59 -7.21 -18.82
C SER A 128 1.97 -6.53 -18.85
N ILE A 129 2.05 -5.38 -19.53
CA ILE A 129 3.28 -4.56 -19.52
C ILE A 129 3.73 -4.18 -18.10
N ILE A 130 2.77 -4.05 -17.17
CA ILE A 130 3.05 -3.72 -15.76
C ILE A 130 3.79 -4.88 -15.08
N ASP A 131 3.43 -6.12 -15.38
CA ASP A 131 4.06 -7.31 -14.81
C ASP A 131 5.48 -7.47 -15.35
N GLY A 132 5.67 -7.23 -16.65
CA GLY A 132 6.99 -7.12 -17.27
C GLY A 132 7.86 -6.08 -16.58
N MET A 133 7.36 -4.84 -16.42
CA MET A 133 8.08 -3.76 -15.73
C MET A 133 8.42 -4.13 -14.28
N ALA A 134 7.48 -4.71 -13.54
CA ALA A 134 7.69 -5.13 -12.17
C ALA A 134 8.78 -6.20 -12.06
N SER A 135 8.79 -7.18 -12.99
CA SER A 135 9.82 -8.21 -13.05
C SER A 135 11.21 -7.63 -13.37
N ALA A 136 11.28 -6.68 -14.31
CA ALA A 136 12.53 -6.02 -14.66
C ALA A 136 13.11 -5.19 -13.51
N ILE A 137 12.26 -4.45 -12.78
CA ILE A 137 12.65 -3.71 -11.58
C ILE A 137 13.17 -4.67 -10.50
N LYS A 138 12.46 -5.78 -10.26
CA LYS A 138 12.84 -6.77 -9.25
C LYS A 138 14.22 -7.38 -9.52
N ASP A 139 14.48 -7.78 -10.76
CA ASP A 139 15.75 -8.41 -11.13
C ASP A 139 16.93 -7.42 -11.03
N ASN A 140 16.71 -6.12 -11.30
CA ASN A 140 17.76 -5.10 -11.28
C ASN A 140 18.02 -4.50 -9.87
N ILE A 141 17.09 -4.67 -8.92
CA ILE A 141 17.24 -4.14 -7.55
C ILE A 141 18.35 -4.87 -6.77
N HIS A 142 18.51 -6.17 -6.98
CA HIS A 142 19.51 -6.98 -6.26
C HIS A 142 20.95 -6.69 -6.70
N ILE A 143 21.14 -6.04 -7.84
CA ILE A 143 22.45 -5.80 -8.44
C ILE A 143 23.09 -4.51 -7.88
N ALA A 144 22.27 -3.54 -7.46
CA ALA A 144 22.76 -2.24 -7.00
C ALA A 144 23.03 -2.22 -5.49
N SER A 145 24.26 -1.87 -5.11
CA SER A 145 24.67 -1.73 -3.70
C SER A 145 23.98 -0.57 -2.98
N LEU A 146 23.71 0.52 -3.70
CA LEU A 146 22.98 1.69 -3.23
C LEU A 146 21.90 2.07 -4.25
N LEU A 147 20.64 1.82 -3.89
CA LEU A 147 19.49 2.12 -4.73
C LEU A 147 19.10 3.60 -4.61
N PRO A 148 18.80 4.29 -5.72
CA PRO A 148 18.25 5.64 -5.71
C PRO A 148 16.76 5.72 -5.38
N PHE A 149 16.23 4.66 -4.77
CA PHE A 149 14.86 4.55 -4.28
C PHE A 149 14.90 4.07 -2.83
N CYS A 150 14.10 4.71 -1.99
CA CYS A 150 13.99 4.34 -0.60
C CYS A 150 12.55 4.56 -0.11
N SER A 151 12.03 3.62 0.67
CA SER A 151 10.74 3.78 1.33
C SER A 151 10.82 3.30 2.77
N PHE A 152 9.91 3.79 3.61
CA PHE A 152 9.94 3.56 5.05
C PHE A 152 8.59 3.02 5.52
N GLU A 153 8.62 2.07 6.45
CA GLU A 153 7.39 1.51 7.05
C GLU A 153 6.60 2.58 7.80
N GLN A 154 7.31 3.53 8.41
CA GLN A 154 6.74 4.63 9.19
C GLN A 154 5.92 5.59 8.32
N LYS A 155 6.15 5.61 7.00
CA LYS A 155 5.43 6.48 6.06
C LYS A 155 4.97 5.68 4.83
N PRO A 156 3.90 4.87 4.98
CA PRO A 156 3.41 4.04 3.89
C PRO A 156 3.01 4.89 2.68
N ASN A 157 3.09 4.28 1.50
CA ASN A 157 2.80 4.92 0.21
C ASN A 157 3.68 6.13 -0.15
N THR A 158 4.74 6.38 0.61
CA THR A 158 5.73 7.41 0.28
C THR A 158 7.03 6.78 -0.14
N ILE A 159 7.50 7.13 -1.33
CA ILE A 159 8.80 6.73 -1.84
C ILE A 159 9.64 7.99 -1.99
N TYR A 160 10.88 7.89 -1.55
CA TYR A 160 11.91 8.89 -1.72
C TYR A 160 12.81 8.46 -2.87
N ILE A 161 13.19 9.43 -3.69
CA ILE A 161 14.09 9.22 -4.82
C ILE A 161 15.26 10.17 -4.74
N TYR A 162 16.39 9.74 -5.29
CA TYR A 162 17.56 10.58 -5.48
C TYR A 162 17.56 11.14 -6.90
N SER A 163 17.33 12.45 -7.03
CA SER A 163 17.20 13.09 -8.34
C SER A 163 17.70 14.54 -8.34
N THR A 164 18.01 15.04 -9.53
CA THR A 164 18.35 16.45 -9.75
C THR A 164 17.07 17.26 -9.92
N ILE A 165 16.81 18.16 -8.99
CA ILE A 165 15.67 19.07 -9.07
C ILE A 165 16.05 20.25 -9.96
N ALA A 166 15.15 20.72 -10.83
CA ALA A 166 15.42 21.67 -11.91
C ALA A 166 16.15 22.97 -11.50
N GLU A 167 16.11 23.35 -10.22
CA GLU A 167 16.74 24.57 -9.68
C GLU A 167 18.12 24.31 -9.05
N GLU A 168 18.50 23.05 -8.85
CA GLU A 168 19.74 22.67 -8.15
C GLU A 168 20.63 21.79 -9.03
N THR A 169 21.93 22.10 -9.06
CA THR A 169 22.93 21.32 -9.80
C THR A 169 23.33 20.02 -9.11
N ILE A 170 23.03 19.89 -7.81
CA ILE A 170 23.43 18.76 -6.99
C ILE A 170 22.21 17.84 -6.78
N PRO A 171 22.29 16.55 -7.12
CA PRO A 171 21.20 15.63 -6.88
C PRO A 171 20.96 15.46 -5.37
N LYS A 172 19.69 15.41 -4.99
CA LYS A 172 19.27 15.28 -3.60
C LYS A 172 18.12 14.31 -3.44
N TRP A 173 17.97 13.84 -2.21
CA TRP A 173 16.80 13.06 -1.83
C TRP A 173 15.58 13.95 -1.71
N HIS A 174 14.48 13.57 -2.35
CA HIS A 174 13.19 14.20 -2.15
C HIS A 174 12.07 13.16 -2.32
N GLN A 175 10.85 13.56 -1.96
CA GLN A 175 9.68 12.72 -2.15
C GLN A 175 9.34 12.61 -3.64
N MET A 176 9.11 11.39 -4.12
CA MET A 176 8.77 11.11 -5.50
C MET A 176 7.44 11.75 -5.89
N THR A 177 7.48 12.57 -6.93
CA THR A 177 6.31 13.22 -7.53
C THR A 177 5.60 12.26 -8.50
N MET A 178 4.40 12.64 -8.96
CA MET A 178 3.69 11.84 -9.96
C MET A 178 4.39 11.88 -11.32
N ASP A 179 4.91 13.04 -11.72
CA ASP A 179 5.58 13.22 -13.01
C ASP A 179 6.83 12.36 -13.14
N GLU A 180 7.53 12.11 -12.03
CA GLU A 180 8.70 11.23 -12.01
C GLU A 180 8.34 9.76 -12.18
N VAL A 181 7.19 9.35 -11.64
CA VAL A 181 6.66 8.01 -11.91
C VAL A 181 6.34 7.86 -13.39
N ASP A 182 5.71 8.87 -14.00
CA ASP A 182 5.42 8.84 -15.44
C ASP A 182 6.70 8.80 -16.27
N LYS A 183 7.74 9.54 -15.87
CA LYS A 183 9.06 9.47 -16.52
C LYS A 183 9.65 8.06 -16.42
N ILE A 184 9.61 7.44 -15.25
CA ILE A 184 10.09 6.06 -15.05
C ILE A 184 9.31 5.08 -15.93
N ILE A 185 7.97 5.16 -15.91
CA ILE A 185 7.10 4.32 -16.72
C ILE A 185 7.40 4.52 -18.21
N SER A 186 7.58 5.76 -18.67
CA SER A 186 7.86 6.07 -20.08
C SER A 186 9.21 5.48 -20.51
N ILE A 187 10.25 5.61 -19.68
CA ILE A 187 11.59 5.04 -19.95
C ILE A 187 11.50 3.51 -20.05
N LEU A 188 10.82 2.87 -19.10
CA LEU A 188 10.64 1.43 -19.13
C LEU A 188 9.82 1.00 -20.34
N SER A 189 8.72 1.68 -20.65
CA SER A 189 7.85 1.36 -21.79
C SER A 189 8.63 1.40 -23.10
N TYR A 190 9.46 2.43 -23.28
CA TYR A 190 10.33 2.55 -24.45
C TYR A 190 11.33 1.39 -24.56
N LYS A 191 11.93 0.97 -23.44
CA LYS A 191 12.84 -0.18 -23.42
C LYS A 191 12.15 -1.50 -23.74
N PHE A 192 10.94 -1.72 -23.22
CA PHE A 192 10.13 -2.88 -23.59
C PHE A 192 9.82 -2.87 -25.08
N LEU A 193 9.47 -1.71 -25.65
CA LEU A 193 9.27 -1.57 -27.09
C LEU A 193 10.55 -1.91 -27.89
N GLN A 194 11.71 -1.39 -27.47
CA GLN A 194 12.99 -1.71 -28.12
C GLN A 194 13.32 -3.21 -28.05
N ALA A 195 13.18 -3.82 -26.88
CA ALA A 195 13.42 -5.24 -26.68
C ALA A 195 12.49 -6.09 -27.55
N PHE A 196 11.22 -5.69 -27.67
CA PHE A 196 10.26 -6.36 -28.53
C PHE A 196 10.59 -6.24 -30.02
N ILE A 197 10.99 -5.06 -30.50
CA ILE A 197 11.43 -4.89 -31.91
C ILE A 197 12.65 -5.79 -32.20
N GLN A 198 13.59 -5.90 -31.24
CA GLN A 198 14.74 -6.79 -31.40
C GLN A 198 14.33 -8.27 -31.40
N TRP A 199 13.41 -8.67 -30.53
CA TRP A 199 12.83 -10.02 -30.55
C TRP A 199 12.15 -10.30 -31.89
N GLN A 200 11.32 -9.39 -32.40
CA GLN A 200 10.64 -9.55 -33.68
C GLN A 200 11.61 -9.76 -34.85
N LYS A 201 12.73 -9.01 -34.88
CA LYS A 201 13.77 -9.20 -35.92
C LYS A 201 14.46 -10.57 -35.83
N LYS A 202 14.57 -11.15 -34.63
CA LYS A 202 15.19 -12.47 -34.43
C LYS A 202 14.24 -13.61 -34.73
N THR A 203 12.95 -13.42 -34.43
CA THR A 203 11.89 -14.43 -34.63
C THR A 203 11.29 -14.35 -36.04
N ALA A 204 11.52 -13.27 -36.79
CA ALA A 204 11.16 -13.19 -38.19
C ALA A 204 11.85 -14.32 -38.95
N ILE A 205 11.05 -15.26 -39.46
CA ILE A 205 11.50 -16.36 -40.30
C ILE A 205 12.22 -15.73 -41.51
N PRO A 206 13.46 -16.15 -41.83
CA PRO A 206 14.09 -15.76 -43.09
C PRO A 206 13.13 -16.12 -44.21
N LYS A 207 12.79 -15.15 -45.08
CA LYS A 207 12.03 -15.49 -46.28
C LYS A 207 12.77 -16.59 -47.02
N PRO A 208 12.10 -17.66 -47.47
CA PRO A 208 12.74 -18.67 -48.30
C PRO A 208 13.38 -17.94 -49.49
N THR A 209 14.69 -18.08 -49.64
CA THR A 209 15.31 -17.87 -50.94
C THR A 209 14.90 -19.07 -51.75
N TYR A 210 13.83 -18.91 -52.53
CA TYR A 210 13.47 -19.87 -53.55
C TYR A 210 14.60 -19.84 -54.59
N ASP A 211 15.49 -20.83 -54.51
CA ASP A 211 16.27 -21.24 -55.66
C ASP A 211 15.31 -22.12 -56.48
N ASP A 212 15.00 -21.67 -57.70
CA ASP A 212 13.87 -22.09 -58.57
C ASP A 212 13.88 -23.57 -59.06
N ASP A 213 14.56 -24.52 -58.41
CA ASP A 213 14.97 -25.77 -59.09
C ASP A 213 14.57 -27.14 -58.47
N ASP A 214 13.79 -27.25 -57.39
CA ASP A 214 13.35 -28.59 -56.91
C ASP A 214 11.83 -28.65 -56.60
N ASP A 215 11.08 -29.21 -57.55
CA ASP A 215 9.70 -29.67 -57.39
C ASP A 215 9.69 -31.05 -56.71
N ASP A 216 8.70 -31.27 -55.83
CA ASP A 216 8.28 -32.55 -55.22
C ASP A 216 8.74 -32.83 -53.77
N ASP A 217 8.14 -32.12 -52.79
CA ASP A 217 7.64 -32.61 -51.47
C ASP A 217 7.37 -31.48 -50.41
N ASP A 218 6.88 -30.30 -50.82
CA ASP A 218 6.90 -29.07 -49.99
C ASP A 218 5.61 -28.70 -49.22
N ASP A 219 4.50 -29.41 -49.41
CA ASP A 219 3.19 -28.97 -48.86
C ASP A 219 3.11 -29.01 -47.32
N GLU A 220 3.73 -29.99 -46.66
CA GLU A 220 3.71 -30.10 -45.19
C GLU A 220 4.56 -29.03 -44.50
N ASP A 221 5.70 -28.66 -45.10
CA ASP A 221 6.61 -27.66 -44.54
C ASP A 221 6.09 -26.23 -44.81
N ALA A 222 5.41 -26.00 -45.92
CA ALA A 222 4.67 -24.77 -46.17
C ALA A 222 3.54 -24.56 -45.15
N GLU A 223 2.77 -25.61 -44.81
CA GLU A 223 1.70 -25.51 -43.80
C GLU A 223 2.25 -25.25 -42.39
N ARG A 224 3.38 -25.86 -42.03
CA ARG A 224 4.07 -25.60 -40.74
C ARG A 224 4.60 -24.16 -40.68
N GLN A 225 5.20 -23.66 -41.75
CA GLN A 225 5.68 -22.28 -41.82
C GLN A 225 4.53 -21.27 -41.71
N MET A 226 3.42 -21.53 -42.40
CA MET A 226 2.23 -20.66 -42.34
C MET A 226 1.65 -20.57 -40.92
N LYS A 227 1.61 -21.70 -40.18
CA LYS A 227 1.18 -21.73 -38.77
C LYS A 227 2.11 -20.95 -37.85
N VAL A 228 3.43 -21.05 -38.03
CA VAL A 228 4.41 -20.29 -37.23
C VAL A 228 4.31 -18.80 -37.54
N GLU A 229 4.15 -18.42 -38.82
CA GLU A 229 3.99 -17.01 -39.20
C GLU A 229 2.68 -16.41 -38.68
N GLU A 230 1.59 -17.18 -38.71
CA GLU A 230 0.30 -16.79 -38.12
C GLU A 230 0.40 -16.62 -36.61
N GLU A 231 1.08 -17.52 -35.90
CA GLU A 231 1.33 -17.40 -34.47
C GLU A 231 2.17 -16.16 -34.13
N ILE A 232 3.20 -15.85 -34.92
CA ILE A 232 4.01 -14.62 -34.75
C ILE A 232 3.14 -13.37 -34.99
N LYS A 233 2.29 -13.37 -36.03
CA LYS A 233 1.37 -12.25 -36.31
C LYS A 233 0.35 -12.08 -35.18
N ASN A 234 -0.17 -13.18 -34.64
CA ASN A 234 -1.09 -13.17 -33.50
C ASN A 234 -0.42 -12.64 -32.24
N GLN A 235 0.80 -13.09 -31.92
CA GLN A 235 1.58 -12.59 -30.79
C GLN A 235 1.93 -11.11 -30.96
N HIS A 236 2.27 -10.67 -32.16
CA HIS A 236 2.52 -9.26 -32.47
C HIS A 236 1.27 -8.41 -32.27
N MET A 237 0.13 -8.84 -32.81
CA MET A 237 -1.16 -8.18 -32.61
C MET A 237 -1.53 -8.12 -31.12
N LEU A 238 -1.36 -9.23 -30.39
CA LEU A 238 -1.63 -9.31 -28.95
C LEU A 238 -0.74 -8.35 -28.17
N TYR A 239 0.56 -8.28 -28.50
CA TYR A 239 1.50 -7.37 -27.86
C TYR A 239 1.13 -5.90 -28.11
N MET A 240 0.79 -5.55 -29.35
CA MET A 240 0.34 -4.21 -29.70
C MET A 240 -0.96 -3.84 -28.99
N ILE A 241 -1.89 -4.79 -28.80
CA ILE A 241 -3.10 -4.60 -28.00
C ILE A 241 -2.78 -4.51 -26.50
N LYS A 242 -1.77 -5.20 -25.99
CA LYS A 242 -1.40 -5.12 -24.56
C LYS A 242 -0.62 -3.85 -24.22
N ILE A 243 0.15 -3.30 -25.17
CA ILE A 243 0.82 -2.02 -24.99
C ILE A 243 -0.13 -0.83 -25.21
N ASN A 244 -0.94 -0.87 -26.27
CA ASN A 244 -1.79 0.26 -26.67
C ASN A 244 -3.27 0.11 -26.30
N GLY A 245 -3.77 -1.12 -26.13
CA GLY A 245 -5.20 -1.45 -26.07
C GLY A 245 -5.76 -1.77 -24.68
N THR A 246 -4.94 -2.11 -23.67
CA THR A 246 -5.47 -2.19 -22.31
C THR A 246 -5.67 -0.79 -21.74
N ARG A 247 -6.95 -0.39 -21.62
CA ARG A 247 -7.51 0.68 -20.77
C ARG A 247 -7.20 0.50 -19.27
N THR A 248 -6.02 0.00 -18.91
CA THR A 248 -5.48 0.27 -17.58
C THR A 248 -5.28 1.77 -17.48
N THR A 249 -6.13 2.42 -16.67
CA THR A 249 -6.00 3.84 -16.37
C THR A 249 -4.56 4.10 -15.90
N ASP A 250 -3.97 5.22 -16.33
CA ASP A 250 -2.58 5.56 -15.96
C ASP A 250 -2.39 5.55 -14.44
N GLU A 251 -3.45 5.84 -13.70
CA GLU A 251 -3.51 5.71 -12.25
C GLU A 251 -3.26 4.29 -11.74
N LYS A 252 -3.82 3.25 -12.37
CA LYS A 252 -3.54 1.85 -12.03
C LYS A 252 -2.07 1.47 -12.31
N LYS A 253 -1.52 1.96 -13.42
CA LYS A 253 -0.10 1.75 -13.77
C LYS A 253 0.81 2.38 -12.71
N ARG A 254 0.56 3.65 -12.38
CA ARG A 254 1.28 4.38 -11.32
C ARG A 254 1.18 3.67 -9.97
N ALA A 255 -0.03 3.27 -9.57
CA ALA A 255 -0.26 2.60 -8.30
C ALA A 255 0.48 1.26 -8.22
N SER A 256 0.46 0.47 -9.30
CA SER A 256 1.15 -0.81 -9.34
C SER A 256 2.67 -0.65 -9.26
N ILE A 257 3.26 0.24 -10.07
CA ILE A 257 4.70 0.49 -10.04
C ILE A 257 5.14 1.07 -8.68
N LYS A 258 4.38 2.01 -8.12
CA LYS A 258 4.63 2.52 -6.76
C LYS A 258 4.58 1.40 -5.73
N LYS A 259 3.57 0.51 -5.79
CA LYS A 259 3.44 -0.61 -4.87
C LYS A 259 4.62 -1.57 -4.98
N THR A 260 5.04 -1.90 -6.20
CA THR A 260 6.21 -2.75 -6.46
C THR A 260 7.48 -2.11 -5.89
N LEU A 261 7.75 -0.84 -6.21
CA LEU A 261 8.90 -0.11 -5.66
C LEU A 261 8.86 -0.06 -4.13
N TYR A 262 7.70 0.23 -3.53
CA TYR A 262 7.54 0.24 -2.08
C TYR A 262 7.89 -1.12 -1.47
N SER A 263 7.32 -2.22 -1.99
CA SER A 263 7.58 -3.56 -1.46
C SER A 263 9.04 -4.01 -1.57
N LEU A 264 9.78 -3.51 -2.58
CA LEU A 264 11.16 -3.91 -2.84
C LEU A 264 12.19 -2.99 -2.15
N THR A 265 11.77 -1.81 -1.68
CA THR A 265 12.68 -0.78 -1.13
C THR A 265 12.31 -0.36 0.29
N GLN A 266 11.55 -1.20 0.99
CA GLN A 266 11.06 -0.93 2.34
C GLN A 266 12.19 -1.13 3.35
N TYR A 267 12.52 -0.07 4.09
CA TYR A 267 13.46 -0.09 5.21
C TYR A 267 12.73 0.24 6.51
N GLN A 268 13.11 -0.44 7.58
CA GLN A 268 12.85 0.01 8.93
C GLN A 268 13.95 0.97 9.35
N LEU A 269 13.60 2.21 9.71
CA LEU A 269 14.53 3.08 10.42
C LEU A 269 15.03 2.37 11.68
N PRO A 270 16.32 2.49 12.03
CA PRO A 270 16.79 2.06 13.34
C PRO A 270 15.96 2.78 14.39
N THR A 271 15.15 2.04 15.15
CA THR A 271 14.57 2.57 16.37
C THR A 271 15.75 2.99 17.22
N SER A 272 15.93 4.29 17.41
CA SER A 272 16.87 4.81 18.39
C SER A 272 16.55 4.08 19.69
N ALA A 273 17.44 3.15 20.07
CA ALA A 273 17.39 2.55 21.38
C ALA A 273 17.38 3.72 22.36
N THR A 274 16.26 3.86 23.07
CA THR A 274 16.20 4.74 24.24
C THR A 274 17.38 4.38 25.13
N PRO A 275 18.27 5.33 25.46
CA PRO A 275 19.27 5.10 26.50
C PRO A 275 18.59 4.80 27.84
#